data_AF-A0A934RBV3-F1
#
_entry.id   AF-A0A934RBV3-F1
#
_cell.length_a   1.000
_cell.length_b   1.000
_cell.length_c   1.000
_cell.angle_alpha   90.00
_cell.angle_beta   90.00
_cell.angle_gamma   90.00
#
_symmetry.space_group_name_H-M   'P 1'
#
loop_
_entity.id
_entity.type
_entity.pdbx_description
1 polymer ?
#
loop_
_entity_poly.entity_id
_entity_poly.type
_entity_poly.pdbx_seq_one_letter_code
_entity_poly.pdbx_strand_id
1 'polypeptide(L)'
;MKSLSIVAASVMMSVAYAAEVPEVLNYLPQNQFVKGATTVVVPPKELDKYVAIVEKAAQKDPEWFKEHSKKSAPGIPLPYDPKLGLTEEQYKEYLALWEKREFKAVEPVVLQLKEAGKGFWSIVTVGGAHPITTLKYDAAKDVFVSPNGTLERLEDVDADKHSILGAWTGHEWKFSEETSLGSTKENFAIGKTGDGKFGLLVYRMQEVSSEGTRLYDKSLVIRFPMGAAGILKPEELQLQQPRR
;
A
#
# COMPACT_ATOMS: atom_id res chain seq x y z
N MET A 1 2.40 2.14 -77.47
CA MET A 1 1.58 2.16 -76.23
C MET A 1 2.25 1.22 -75.23
N LYS A 2 2.84 1.75 -74.15
CA LYS A 2 3.44 0.95 -73.08
C LYS A 2 2.49 0.98 -71.88
N SER A 3 1.89 -0.15 -71.52
CA SER A 3 1.07 -0.25 -70.30
C SER A 3 1.99 -0.39 -69.10
N LEU A 4 1.89 0.54 -68.16
CA LEU A 4 2.54 0.48 -66.85
C LEU A 4 1.56 -0.21 -65.90
N SER A 5 1.86 -1.43 -65.46
CA SER A 5 1.12 -2.11 -64.39
C SER A 5 1.66 -1.63 -63.06
N ILE A 6 0.84 -0.92 -62.28
CA ILE A 6 1.14 -0.54 -60.90
C ILE A 6 0.64 -1.67 -60.00
N VAL A 7 1.54 -2.35 -59.30
CA VAL A 7 1.23 -3.29 -58.22
C VAL A 7 1.07 -2.48 -56.94
N ALA A 8 -0.15 -2.42 -56.39
CA ALA A 8 -0.42 -1.82 -55.10
C ALA A 8 -0.09 -2.83 -53.99
N ALA A 9 0.98 -2.57 -53.23
CA ALA A 9 1.30 -3.32 -52.02
C ALA A 9 0.49 -2.77 -50.84
N SER A 10 -0.49 -3.54 -50.36
CA SER A 10 -1.26 -3.22 -49.15
C SER A 10 -0.42 -3.53 -47.91
N VAL A 11 0.06 -2.50 -47.22
CA VAL A 11 0.67 -2.62 -45.90
C VAL A 11 -0.43 -2.80 -44.86
N MET A 12 -0.56 -4.00 -44.28
CA MET A 12 -1.38 -4.20 -43.08
C MET A 12 -0.67 -3.53 -41.90
N MET A 13 -1.18 -2.39 -41.46
CA MET A 13 -0.82 -1.83 -40.14
C MET A 13 -1.52 -2.66 -39.07
N SER A 14 -0.74 -3.48 -38.35
CA SER A 14 -1.19 -4.08 -37.10
C SER A 14 -1.33 -2.97 -36.05
N VAL A 15 -2.57 -2.55 -35.79
CA VAL A 15 -2.89 -1.65 -34.69
C VAL A 15 -2.73 -2.45 -33.40
N ALA A 16 -1.64 -2.22 -32.67
CA ALA A 16 -1.49 -2.75 -31.32
C ALA A 16 -2.51 -2.01 -30.43
N TYR A 17 -3.59 -2.70 -30.05
CA TYR A 17 -4.47 -2.23 -29.00
C TYR A 17 -3.69 -2.28 -27.69
N ALA A 18 -3.43 -1.12 -27.09
CA ALA A 18 -2.92 -1.06 -25.72
C ALA A 18 -3.98 -1.68 -24.80
N ALA A 19 -3.59 -2.62 -23.94
CA ALA A 19 -4.52 -3.18 -22.97
C ALA A 19 -5.00 -2.05 -22.04
N GLU A 20 -6.31 -1.98 -21.80
CA GLU A 20 -6.86 -1.04 -20.82
C GLU A 20 -6.34 -1.38 -19.42
N VAL A 21 -6.05 -0.34 -18.65
CA VAL A 21 -5.60 -0.49 -17.26
C VAL A 21 -6.71 -1.17 -16.45
N PRO A 22 -6.42 -2.27 -15.72
CA PRO A 22 -7.39 -2.89 -14.83
C PRO A 22 -7.93 -1.87 -13.84
N GLU A 23 -9.24 -1.88 -13.59
CA GLU A 23 -9.91 -0.92 -12.70
C GLU A 23 -9.23 -0.84 -11.33
N VAL A 24 -8.82 -1.99 -10.80
CA VAL A 24 -8.17 -2.13 -9.50
C VAL A 24 -6.78 -1.48 -9.43
N LEU A 25 -6.17 -1.15 -10.58
CA LEU A 25 -4.90 -0.44 -10.70
C LEU A 25 -5.07 1.00 -11.20
N ASN A 26 -6.31 1.44 -11.47
CA ASN A 26 -6.62 2.75 -12.05
C ASN A 26 -6.48 3.93 -11.06
N TYR A 27 -5.56 3.79 -10.11
CA TYR A 27 -5.06 4.86 -9.25
C TYR A 27 -3.79 5.49 -9.82
N LEU A 28 -3.06 4.76 -10.66
CA LEU A 28 -1.85 5.21 -11.32
C LEU A 28 -2.06 5.32 -12.84
N PRO A 29 -1.68 6.45 -13.46
CA PRO A 29 -1.69 6.58 -14.91
C PRO A 29 -0.67 5.62 -15.55
N GLN A 30 -1.11 4.86 -16.56
CA GLN A 30 -0.26 3.95 -17.30
C GLN A 30 0.91 4.68 -17.96
N ASN A 31 2.10 4.09 -17.87
CA ASN A 31 3.35 4.53 -18.49
C ASN A 31 3.83 5.93 -18.08
N GLN A 32 3.20 6.57 -17.10
CA GLN A 32 3.64 7.87 -16.58
C GLN A 32 4.40 7.71 -15.27
N PHE A 33 5.39 8.58 -15.06
CA PHE A 33 6.13 8.64 -13.80
C PHE A 33 5.35 9.49 -12.81
N VAL A 34 5.03 8.93 -11.64
CA VAL A 34 4.31 9.61 -10.58
C VAL A 34 5.24 9.80 -9.39
N LYS A 35 5.34 11.04 -8.90
CA LYS A 35 6.06 11.32 -7.65
C LYS A 35 5.24 10.83 -6.46
N GLY A 36 5.93 10.20 -5.52
CA GLY A 36 5.42 9.83 -4.23
C GLY A 36 6.52 9.88 -3.19
N ALA A 37 6.19 9.42 -1.99
CA ALA A 37 7.17 9.22 -0.95
C ALA A 37 6.76 8.06 -0.05
N THR A 38 7.75 7.32 0.46
CA THR A 38 7.51 6.51 1.65
C THR A 38 7.05 7.44 2.77
N THR A 39 6.00 7.04 3.46
CA THR A 39 5.31 7.88 4.42
C THR A 39 5.17 7.13 5.72
N VAL A 40 5.47 7.82 6.82
CA VAL A 40 5.22 7.31 8.17
C VAL A 40 4.15 8.17 8.83
N VAL A 41 3.33 7.53 9.67
CA VAL A 41 2.35 8.22 10.49
C VAL A 41 3.00 8.52 11.83
N VAL A 42 3.16 9.81 12.13
CA VAL A 42 3.81 10.30 13.36
C VAL A 42 2.72 10.77 14.32
N PRO A 43 2.51 10.08 15.45
CA PRO A 43 1.63 10.58 16.49
C PRO A 43 2.27 11.74 17.27
N PRO A 44 1.46 12.62 17.88
CA PRO A 44 1.95 13.57 18.87
C PRO A 44 2.64 12.83 20.03
N LYS A 45 3.76 13.37 20.53
CA LYS A 45 4.52 12.75 21.62
C LYS A 45 3.70 12.57 22.90
N GLU A 46 2.72 13.44 23.11
CA GLU A 46 1.81 13.38 24.25
C GLU A 46 0.96 12.10 24.23
N LEU A 47 0.84 11.42 23.09
CA LEU A 47 0.12 10.15 22.98
C LEU A 47 0.85 9.01 23.70
N ASP A 48 2.19 9.06 23.77
CA ASP A 48 3.04 8.00 24.34
C ASP A 48 2.67 7.68 25.80
N LYS A 49 2.29 8.71 26.57
CA LYS A 49 1.88 8.52 27.98
C LYS A 49 0.63 7.65 28.09
N TYR A 50 -0.32 7.79 27.15
CA TYR A 50 -1.57 7.03 27.13
C TYR A 50 -1.33 5.62 26.60
N VAL A 51 -0.53 5.48 25.55
CA VAL A 51 -0.10 4.18 25.02
C VAL A 51 0.56 3.35 26.11
N ALA A 52 1.50 3.93 26.88
CA ALA A 52 2.18 3.24 27.96
C ALA A 52 1.24 2.79 29.11
N ILE A 53 0.16 3.54 29.37
CA ILE A 53 -0.86 3.14 30.36
C ILE A 53 -1.63 1.92 29.84
N VAL A 54 -2.08 1.97 28.58
CA VAL A 54 -2.82 0.87 27.95
C VAL A 54 -1.95 -0.38 27.81
N GLU A 55 -0.67 -0.25 27.45
CA GLU A 55 0.27 -1.38 27.38
C GLU A 55 0.48 -2.04 28.75
N LYS A 56 0.62 -1.25 29.82
CA LYS A 56 0.71 -1.79 31.19
C LYS A 56 -0.57 -2.48 31.61
N ALA A 57 -1.73 -1.98 31.21
CA ALA A 57 -3.00 -2.65 31.44
C ALA A 57 -3.09 -3.98 30.68
N ALA A 58 -2.69 -4.00 29.41
CA ALA A 58 -2.66 -5.20 28.57
C ALA A 58 -1.74 -6.29 29.15
N GLN A 59 -0.59 -5.91 29.70
CA GLN A 59 0.33 -6.84 30.36
C GLN A 59 -0.23 -7.44 31.67
N LYS A 60 -1.09 -6.70 32.38
CA LYS A 60 -1.70 -7.15 33.64
C LYS A 60 -2.83 -8.16 33.44
N ASP A 61 -3.60 -8.02 32.36
CA ASP A 61 -4.71 -8.92 32.02
C ASP A 61 -4.70 -9.25 30.51
N PRO A 62 -3.76 -10.11 30.05
CA PRO A 62 -3.56 -10.37 28.63
C PRO A 62 -4.75 -11.02 27.94
N GLU A 63 -5.44 -11.94 28.63
CA GLU A 63 -6.61 -12.64 28.09
C GLU A 63 -7.80 -11.68 27.91
N TRP A 64 -8.07 -10.83 28.90
CA TRP A 64 -9.09 -9.80 28.74
C TRP A 64 -8.73 -8.83 27.61
N PHE A 65 -7.48 -8.38 27.54
CA PHE A 65 -7.05 -7.43 26.51
C PHE A 65 -7.18 -8.03 25.10
N LYS A 66 -6.85 -9.32 24.95
CA LYS A 66 -7.03 -10.06 23.70
C LYS A 66 -8.50 -10.11 23.26
N GLU A 67 -9.42 -10.39 24.19
CA GLU A 67 -10.85 -10.40 23.87
C GLU A 67 -11.40 -8.99 23.59
N HIS A 68 -11.00 -8.00 24.39
CA HIS A 68 -11.42 -6.60 24.20
C HIS A 68 -10.91 -6.02 22.88
N SER A 69 -9.70 -6.41 22.46
CA SER A 69 -9.10 -5.96 21.21
C SER A 69 -9.87 -6.39 19.96
N LYS A 70 -10.63 -7.50 20.02
CA LYS A 70 -11.48 -7.96 18.91
C LYS A 70 -12.65 -7.02 18.62
N LYS A 71 -12.97 -6.09 19.53
CA LYS A 71 -14.06 -5.11 19.36
C LYS A 71 -13.69 -3.97 18.41
N SER A 72 -12.41 -3.82 18.06
CA SER A 72 -11.94 -2.86 17.07
C SER A 72 -11.22 -3.56 15.94
N ALA A 73 -11.30 -2.98 14.74
CA ALA A 73 -10.39 -3.37 13.68
C ALA A 73 -8.95 -2.97 14.05
N PRO A 74 -7.93 -3.72 13.56
CA PRO A 74 -6.54 -3.35 13.76
C PRO A 74 -6.23 -1.91 13.33
N GLY A 75 -5.52 -1.17 14.18
CA GLY A 75 -5.16 0.22 13.89
C GLY A 75 -6.28 1.23 14.13
N ILE A 76 -7.40 0.83 14.72
CA ILE A 76 -8.41 1.73 15.29
C ILE A 76 -8.27 1.71 16.82
N PRO A 77 -8.42 2.84 17.52
CA PRO A 77 -8.46 2.86 18.99
C PRO A 77 -9.45 1.84 19.55
N LEU A 78 -9.06 1.19 20.64
CA LEU A 78 -9.97 0.29 21.36
C LEU A 78 -11.08 1.10 22.02
N PRO A 79 -12.34 0.62 22.03
CA PRO A 79 -13.42 1.24 22.80
C PRO A 79 -13.01 1.43 24.25
N TYR A 80 -13.50 2.51 24.84
CA TYR A 80 -13.26 2.78 26.25
C TYR A 80 -13.66 1.59 27.13
N ASP A 81 -12.77 1.25 28.06
CA ASP A 81 -13.04 0.36 29.18
C ASP A 81 -12.14 0.78 30.34
N PRO A 82 -12.63 0.87 31.59
CA PRO A 82 -11.82 1.21 32.76
C PRO A 82 -10.59 0.31 32.93
N LYS A 83 -10.66 -0.95 32.47
CA LYS A 83 -9.52 -1.89 32.50
C LYS A 83 -8.38 -1.49 31.57
N LEU A 84 -8.56 -0.55 30.63
CA LEU A 84 -7.48 0.07 29.87
C LEU A 84 -6.56 0.94 30.76
N GLY A 85 -6.95 1.20 32.01
CA GLY A 85 -6.18 2.00 32.96
C GLY A 85 -6.30 3.51 32.76
N LEU A 86 -7.18 3.95 31.86
CA LEU A 86 -7.48 5.35 31.58
C LEU A 86 -8.80 5.77 32.25
N THR A 87 -8.86 6.98 32.78
CA THR A 87 -10.16 7.62 33.06
C THR A 87 -10.87 7.98 31.76
N GLU A 88 -12.18 8.26 31.82
CA GLU A 88 -12.92 8.72 30.64
C GLU A 88 -12.33 10.01 30.04
N GLU A 89 -11.89 10.93 30.89
CA GLU A 89 -11.26 12.19 30.48
C GLU A 89 -9.93 11.93 29.77
N GLN A 90 -9.08 11.07 30.36
CA GLN A 90 -7.82 10.66 29.75
C GLN A 90 -8.04 9.95 28.43
N TYR A 91 -9.07 9.12 28.31
CA TYR A 91 -9.43 8.45 27.08
C TYR A 91 -9.92 9.43 26.00
N LYS A 92 -10.71 10.44 26.37
CA LYS A 92 -11.10 11.53 25.45
C LYS A 92 -9.89 12.31 24.95
N GLU A 93 -8.95 12.63 25.84
CA GLU A 93 -7.68 13.28 25.46
C GLU A 93 -6.83 12.39 24.54
N TYR A 94 -6.76 11.09 24.84
CA TYR A 94 -6.10 10.10 24.00
C TYR A 94 -6.69 10.09 22.58
N LEU A 95 -8.01 10.06 22.44
CA LEU A 95 -8.68 10.14 21.13
C LEU A 95 -8.42 11.49 20.44
N ALA A 96 -8.42 12.61 21.18
CA ALA A 96 -8.12 13.92 20.60
C ALA A 96 -6.68 14.03 20.09
N LEU A 97 -5.72 13.37 20.74
CA LEU A 97 -4.33 13.26 20.27
C LEU A 97 -4.20 12.26 19.12
N TRP A 98 -4.99 11.19 19.12
CA TRP A 98 -5.09 10.23 18.03
C TRP A 98 -5.41 10.99 16.73
N GLU A 99 -6.42 11.86 16.71
CA GLU A 99 -6.79 12.63 15.52
C GLU A 99 -5.72 13.63 15.01
N LYS A 100 -4.68 13.90 15.81
CA LYS A 100 -3.59 14.83 15.46
C LYS A 100 -2.36 14.14 14.86
N ARG A 101 -2.45 12.85 14.52
CA ARG A 101 -1.39 12.15 13.78
C ARG A 101 -1.11 12.85 12.44
N GLU A 102 0.17 12.95 12.11
CA GLU A 102 0.61 13.55 10.86
C GLU A 102 1.25 12.53 9.93
N PHE A 103 1.00 12.67 8.64
CA PHE A 103 1.71 11.92 7.61
C PHE A 103 2.99 12.66 7.25
N LYS A 104 4.13 12.05 7.56
CA LYS A 104 5.44 12.61 7.23
C LYS A 104 6.04 11.84 6.06
N ALA A 105 6.31 12.54 4.96
CA ALA A 105 7.12 12.01 3.88
C ALA A 105 8.56 11.80 4.37
N VAL A 106 9.10 10.61 4.12
CA VAL A 106 10.44 10.20 4.58
C VAL A 106 11.41 10.16 3.42
N GLU A 107 11.11 9.38 2.40
CA GLU A 107 12.00 9.17 1.26
C GLU A 107 11.21 9.33 -0.05
N PRO A 108 11.69 10.15 -1.01
CA PRO A 108 11.06 10.26 -2.32
C PRO A 108 11.05 8.93 -3.05
N VAL A 109 9.93 8.60 -3.69
CA VAL A 109 9.78 7.42 -4.54
C VAL A 109 9.14 7.86 -5.85
N VAL A 110 9.62 7.33 -6.97
CA VAL A 110 8.93 7.45 -8.26
C VAL A 110 8.21 6.15 -8.57
N LEU A 111 6.93 6.25 -8.89
CA LEU A 111 6.06 5.13 -9.25
C LEU A 111 5.80 5.14 -10.75
N GLN A 112 5.69 3.96 -11.35
CA GLN A 112 5.23 3.82 -12.73
C GLN A 112 4.44 2.52 -12.89
N LEU A 113 3.19 2.64 -13.33
CA LEU A 113 2.39 1.49 -13.73
C LEU A 113 2.69 1.12 -15.19
N LYS A 114 3.01 -0.15 -15.46
CA LYS A 114 3.33 -0.66 -16.79
C LYS A 114 2.62 -1.98 -17.05
N GLU A 115 2.21 -2.18 -18.29
CA GLU A 115 1.84 -3.51 -18.77
C GLU A 115 3.13 -4.34 -18.96
N ALA A 116 3.18 -5.51 -18.35
CA ALA A 116 4.27 -6.47 -18.45
C ALA A 116 4.03 -7.53 -19.56
N GLY A 117 2.96 -7.34 -20.34
CA GLY A 117 2.54 -8.19 -21.46
C GLY A 117 1.61 -9.33 -21.03
N LYS A 118 0.78 -9.80 -21.98
CA LYS A 118 -0.16 -10.92 -21.80
C LYS A 118 -1.12 -10.72 -20.61
N GLY A 119 -1.57 -9.48 -20.37
CA GLY A 119 -2.48 -9.17 -19.27
C GLY A 119 -1.82 -9.06 -17.89
N PHE A 120 -0.49 -9.14 -17.80
CA PHE A 120 0.23 -8.85 -16.57
C PHE A 120 0.56 -7.37 -16.45
N TRP A 121 0.55 -6.86 -15.22
CA TRP A 121 0.87 -5.48 -14.89
C TRP A 121 1.87 -5.39 -13.74
N SER A 122 2.69 -4.34 -13.75
CA SER A 122 3.69 -4.11 -12.70
C SER A 122 3.71 -2.65 -12.28
N ILE A 123 3.89 -2.42 -10.98
CA ILE A 123 4.16 -1.11 -10.41
C ILE A 123 5.66 -1.05 -10.10
N VAL A 124 6.39 -0.28 -10.90
CA VAL A 124 7.83 -0.07 -10.72
C VAL A 124 8.04 1.07 -9.73
N THR A 125 8.93 0.85 -8.77
CA THR A 125 9.35 1.85 -7.79
C THR A 125 10.84 2.21 -7.97
N VAL A 126 11.16 3.50 -7.98
CA VAL A 126 12.54 4.03 -8.06
C VAL A 126 12.83 4.89 -6.83
N GLY A 127 14.05 4.81 -6.29
CA GLY A 127 14.47 5.52 -5.07
C GLY A 127 14.28 4.69 -3.79
N GLY A 128 13.21 3.89 -3.71
CA GLY A 128 12.95 3.01 -2.58
C GLY A 128 11.79 2.03 -2.83
N ALA A 129 11.34 1.35 -1.76
CA ALA A 129 10.22 0.41 -1.77
C ALA A 129 10.31 -0.74 -2.78
N HIS A 130 11.54 -1.21 -3.05
CA HIS A 130 11.85 -2.25 -4.03
C HIS A 130 11.00 -3.53 -3.96
N PRO A 131 10.53 -4.01 -2.79
CA PRO A 131 9.65 -5.19 -2.75
C PRO A 131 8.38 -5.05 -3.59
N ILE A 132 7.84 -3.84 -3.79
CA ILE A 132 6.64 -3.66 -4.62
C ILE A 132 6.94 -3.93 -6.11
N THR A 133 8.17 -3.65 -6.56
CA THR A 133 8.57 -3.87 -7.97
C THR A 133 8.63 -5.36 -8.33
N THR A 134 8.74 -6.27 -7.36
CA THR A 134 8.75 -7.72 -7.63
C THR A 134 7.34 -8.29 -7.84
N LEU A 135 6.30 -7.51 -7.55
CA LEU A 135 4.91 -7.91 -7.69
C LEU A 135 4.43 -7.77 -9.14
N LYS A 136 3.72 -8.80 -9.63
CA LYS A 136 3.06 -8.81 -10.94
C LYS A 136 1.59 -9.11 -10.79
N TYR A 137 0.74 -8.18 -11.17
CA TYR A 137 -0.70 -8.39 -11.20
C TYR A 137 -1.09 -9.20 -12.43
N ASP A 138 -1.83 -10.30 -12.25
CA ASP A 138 -2.46 -11.09 -13.31
C ASP A 138 -3.92 -10.65 -13.45
N ALA A 139 -4.23 -9.86 -14.48
CA ALA A 139 -5.57 -9.30 -14.66
C ALA A 139 -6.64 -10.36 -14.95
N ALA A 140 -6.27 -11.53 -15.46
CA ALA A 140 -7.22 -12.59 -15.75
C ALA A 140 -7.70 -13.32 -14.49
N LYS A 141 -6.89 -13.28 -13.43
CA LYS A 141 -7.14 -14.01 -12.18
C LYS A 141 -7.42 -13.10 -10.98
N ASP A 142 -7.19 -11.80 -11.13
CA ASP A 142 -7.28 -10.82 -10.03
C ASP A 142 -6.38 -11.20 -8.84
N VAL A 143 -5.12 -11.49 -9.15
CA VAL A 143 -4.10 -11.84 -8.15
C VAL A 143 -2.80 -11.10 -8.40
N PHE A 144 -2.02 -10.92 -7.35
CA PHE A 144 -0.61 -10.58 -7.48
C PHE A 144 0.27 -11.82 -7.35
N VAL A 145 1.27 -11.95 -8.21
CA VAL A 145 2.32 -12.96 -8.09
C VAL A 145 3.57 -12.30 -7.55
N SER A 146 4.07 -12.81 -6.43
CA SER A 146 5.33 -12.41 -5.79
C SER A 146 6.34 -13.56 -5.83
N PRO A 147 7.61 -13.31 -5.42
CA PRO A 147 8.57 -14.39 -5.20
C PRO A 147 8.15 -15.40 -4.12
N ASN A 148 7.23 -15.03 -3.21
CA ASN A 148 6.75 -15.92 -2.14
C ASN A 148 5.56 -16.78 -2.58
N GLY A 149 4.77 -16.32 -3.54
CA GLY A 149 3.61 -17.05 -4.03
C GLY A 149 2.56 -16.16 -4.67
N THR A 150 1.33 -16.65 -4.71
CA THR A 150 0.18 -15.89 -5.21
C THR A 150 -0.54 -15.21 -4.04
N LEU A 151 -0.67 -13.89 -4.12
CA LEU A 151 -1.46 -13.09 -3.22
C LEU A 151 -2.90 -13.06 -3.76
N GLU A 152 -3.80 -13.68 -3.02
CA GLU A 152 -5.23 -13.78 -3.35
C GLU A 152 -5.98 -12.51 -2.95
N ARG A 153 -6.99 -12.13 -3.74
CA ARG A 153 -7.83 -10.95 -3.49
C ARG A 153 -8.59 -11.09 -2.17
N LEU A 154 -8.58 -10.03 -1.37
CA LEU A 154 -9.42 -9.87 -0.18
C LEU A 154 -10.61 -8.95 -0.47
N GLU A 155 -11.49 -8.80 0.52
CA GLU A 155 -12.52 -7.76 0.50
C GLU A 155 -11.88 -6.38 0.29
N ASP A 156 -12.60 -5.53 -0.44
CA ASP A 156 -12.15 -4.17 -0.70
C ASP A 156 -12.00 -3.40 0.60
N VAL A 157 -10.96 -2.58 0.66
CA VAL A 157 -10.68 -1.76 1.81
C VAL A 157 -11.71 -0.63 1.85
N ASP A 158 -12.40 -0.52 2.99
CA ASP A 158 -13.19 0.64 3.39
C ASP A 158 -12.77 1.05 4.80
N ALA A 159 -11.67 1.79 4.89
CA ALA A 159 -11.05 2.10 6.16
C ALA A 159 -11.74 3.28 6.85
N ASP A 160 -12.02 3.11 8.14
CA ASP A 160 -12.57 4.18 8.99
C ASP A 160 -11.60 5.37 9.12
N LYS A 161 -12.16 6.56 9.35
CA LYS A 161 -11.38 7.80 9.55
C LYS A 161 -10.40 7.73 10.73
N HIS A 162 -10.69 6.90 11.73
CA HIS A 162 -9.85 6.68 12.90
C HIS A 162 -8.77 5.63 12.67
N SER A 163 -8.72 4.98 11.51
CA SER A 163 -7.62 4.07 11.18
C SER A 163 -6.27 4.81 11.21
N ILE A 164 -5.17 4.06 11.35
CA ILE A 164 -3.81 4.62 11.33
C ILE A 164 -3.57 5.45 10.07
N LEU A 165 -4.10 5.01 8.92
CA LEU A 165 -3.96 5.70 7.64
C LEU A 165 -5.13 6.67 7.33
N GLY A 166 -5.98 6.94 8.31
CA GLY A 166 -7.20 7.71 8.11
C GLY A 166 -8.21 6.99 7.21
N ALA A 167 -9.21 7.71 6.73
CA ALA A 167 -10.19 7.14 5.81
C ALA A 167 -9.54 6.89 4.44
N TRP A 168 -9.70 5.70 3.89
CA TRP A 168 -9.26 5.38 2.52
C TRP A 168 -10.00 4.16 1.98
N THR A 169 -10.11 4.09 0.66
CA THR A 169 -10.73 2.96 -0.05
C THR A 169 -9.77 2.36 -1.06
N GLY A 170 -9.84 1.06 -1.31
CA GLY A 170 -8.92 0.39 -2.21
C GLY A 170 -9.13 -1.11 -2.32
N HIS A 171 -8.13 -1.78 -2.86
CA HIS A 171 -8.11 -3.22 -3.07
C HIS A 171 -6.89 -3.81 -2.37
N GLU A 172 -7.05 -4.98 -1.77
CA GLU A 172 -6.01 -5.67 -1.02
C GLU A 172 -5.88 -7.13 -1.47
N TRP A 173 -4.65 -7.62 -1.52
CA TRP A 173 -4.33 -9.02 -1.77
C TRP A 173 -3.39 -9.53 -0.69
N LYS A 174 -3.48 -10.83 -0.41
CA LYS A 174 -2.71 -11.47 0.64
C LYS A 174 -2.24 -12.86 0.25
N PHE A 175 -0.98 -13.13 0.56
CA PHE A 175 -0.39 -14.46 0.61
C PHE A 175 -0.16 -14.84 2.09
N SER A 176 -0.42 -16.10 2.42
CA SER A 176 -0.12 -16.67 3.73
C SER A 176 0.23 -18.13 3.57
N GLU A 177 1.39 -18.51 4.09
CA GLU A 177 1.85 -19.90 4.10
C GLU A 177 2.39 -20.25 5.48
N GLU A 178 2.13 -21.47 5.91
CA GLU A 178 2.66 -22.05 7.14
C GLU A 178 3.32 -23.38 6.81
N THR A 179 4.55 -23.56 7.26
CA THR A 179 5.37 -24.74 7.04
C THR A 179 5.95 -25.21 8.37
N SER A 180 6.60 -26.38 8.38
CA SER A 180 7.32 -26.86 9.57
C SER A 180 8.49 -25.94 9.99
N LEU A 181 8.95 -25.06 9.10
CA LEU A 181 10.06 -24.13 9.37
C LEU A 181 9.59 -22.76 9.87
N GLY A 182 8.32 -22.42 9.67
CA GLY A 182 7.79 -21.11 10.02
C GLY A 182 6.59 -20.69 9.19
N SER A 183 6.19 -19.42 9.35
CA SER A 183 5.09 -18.81 8.63
C SER A 183 5.52 -17.56 7.87
N THR A 184 5.01 -17.41 6.66
CA THR A 184 5.20 -16.23 5.81
C THR A 184 3.86 -15.58 5.52
N LYS A 185 3.78 -14.27 5.68
CA LYS A 185 2.61 -13.46 5.32
C LYS A 185 3.05 -12.27 4.50
N GLU A 186 2.39 -12.05 3.38
CA GLU A 186 2.64 -10.92 2.49
C GLU A 186 1.32 -10.28 2.09
N ASN A 187 1.21 -8.97 2.22
CA ASN A 187 0.02 -8.19 1.93
C ASN A 187 0.42 -7.03 1.03
N PHE A 188 -0.39 -6.78 0.00
CA PHE A 188 -0.27 -5.61 -0.87
C PHE A 188 -1.64 -4.98 -1.04
N ALA A 189 -1.72 -3.66 -0.92
CA ALA A 189 -2.94 -2.91 -1.21
C ALA A 189 -2.63 -1.63 -1.98
N ILE A 190 -3.59 -1.23 -2.83
CA ILE A 190 -3.58 0.04 -3.56
C ILE A 190 -4.94 0.70 -3.42
N GLY A 191 -4.95 2.02 -3.24
CA GLY A 191 -6.19 2.76 -3.04
C GLY A 191 -6.01 4.27 -3.05
N LYS A 192 -7.01 4.98 -2.52
CA LYS A 192 -7.02 6.43 -2.38
C LYS A 192 -7.57 6.88 -1.04
N THR A 193 -7.07 8.00 -0.53
CA THR A 193 -7.58 8.65 0.68
C THR A 193 -9.04 9.07 0.50
N GLY A 194 -9.79 9.17 1.61
CA GLY A 194 -11.21 9.54 1.59
C GLY A 194 -11.49 10.93 1.00
N ASP A 195 -10.52 11.84 1.03
CA ASP A 195 -10.59 13.14 0.36
C ASP A 195 -10.23 13.10 -1.14
N GLY A 196 -9.83 11.93 -1.65
CA GLY A 196 -9.46 11.68 -3.05
C GLY A 196 -8.16 12.36 -3.50
N LYS A 197 -7.44 13.06 -2.62
CA LYS A 197 -6.27 13.86 -3.01
C LYS A 197 -5.03 13.01 -3.20
N PHE A 198 -4.95 11.87 -2.52
CA PHE A 198 -3.77 11.01 -2.55
C PHE A 198 -4.12 9.57 -2.81
N GLY A 199 -3.27 8.91 -3.58
CA GLY A 199 -3.23 7.47 -3.68
C GLY A 199 -2.31 6.88 -2.63
N LEU A 200 -2.57 5.62 -2.28
CA LEU A 200 -1.82 4.85 -1.30
C LEU A 200 -1.36 3.54 -1.93
N LEU A 201 -0.11 3.16 -1.69
CA LEU A 201 0.36 1.77 -1.78
C LEU A 201 0.75 1.32 -0.39
N VAL A 202 0.21 0.20 0.06
CA VAL A 202 0.54 -0.42 1.34
C VAL A 202 1.14 -1.79 1.04
N TYR A 203 2.33 -2.04 1.58
CA TYR A 203 2.99 -3.33 1.47
C TYR A 203 3.45 -3.78 2.85
N ARG A 204 3.11 -5.02 3.22
CA ARG A 204 3.59 -5.64 4.45
C ARG A 204 4.06 -7.06 4.18
N MET A 205 5.21 -7.41 4.69
CA MET A 205 5.70 -8.79 4.66
C MET A 205 6.30 -9.15 6.00
N GLN A 206 5.91 -10.32 6.51
CA GLN A 206 6.38 -10.86 7.77
C GLN A 206 6.75 -12.33 7.59
N GLU A 207 7.89 -12.71 8.16
CA GLU A 207 8.34 -14.08 8.24
C GLU A 207 8.74 -14.39 9.69
N VAL A 208 8.26 -15.50 10.21
CA VAL A 208 8.47 -15.94 11.58
C VAL A 208 8.87 -17.40 11.55
N SER A 209 9.96 -17.78 12.22
CA SER A 209 10.38 -19.18 12.33
C SER A 209 9.40 -19.99 13.18
N SER A 210 9.49 -21.32 13.12
CA SER A 210 8.70 -22.23 13.96
C SER A 210 8.94 -22.03 15.46
N GLU A 211 10.09 -21.47 15.85
CA GLU A 211 10.43 -21.09 17.23
C GLU A 211 9.85 -19.72 17.65
N GLY A 212 9.15 -19.02 16.74
CA GLY A 212 8.59 -17.70 16.98
C GLY A 212 9.57 -16.54 16.76
N THR A 213 10.78 -16.81 16.25
CA THR A 213 11.75 -15.76 15.94
C THR A 213 11.33 -15.01 14.68
N ARG A 214 11.23 -13.68 14.76
CA ARG A 214 10.92 -12.84 13.59
C ARG A 214 12.13 -12.79 12.67
N LEU A 215 12.02 -13.41 11.50
CA LEU A 215 13.08 -13.47 10.48
C LEU A 215 13.03 -12.27 9.53
N TYR A 216 11.81 -11.82 9.22
CA TYR A 216 11.60 -10.65 8.36
C TYR A 216 10.37 -9.86 8.82
N ASP A 217 10.47 -8.53 8.76
CA ASP A 217 9.33 -7.64 9.05
C ASP A 217 9.52 -6.32 8.32
N LYS A 218 8.71 -6.13 7.28
CA LYS A 218 8.72 -4.92 6.49
C LYS A 218 7.31 -4.40 6.39
N SER A 219 7.13 -3.11 6.70
CA SER A 219 5.91 -2.37 6.46
C SER A 219 6.28 -1.10 5.69
N LEU A 220 5.61 -0.88 4.56
CA LEU A 220 5.81 0.26 3.68
C LEU A 220 4.46 0.88 3.36
N VAL A 221 4.39 2.20 3.48
CA VAL A 221 3.28 2.99 2.97
C VAL A 221 3.87 4.01 2.03
N ILE A 222 3.40 4.04 0.79
CA ILE A 222 3.74 5.08 -0.18
C ILE A 222 2.50 5.93 -0.37
N ARG A 223 2.65 7.24 -0.25
CA ARG A 223 1.61 8.20 -0.57
C ARG A 223 2.03 8.98 -1.81
N PHE A 224 1.12 9.12 -2.77
CA PHE A 224 1.36 9.87 -4.00
C PHE A 224 0.18 10.80 -4.31
N PRO A 225 0.38 11.99 -4.88
CA PRO A 225 -0.73 12.86 -5.27
C PRO A 225 -1.52 12.24 -6.42
N MET A 226 -2.85 12.34 -6.38
CA MET A 226 -3.71 11.86 -7.45
C MET A 226 -3.73 12.81 -8.65
N GLY A 227 -3.97 12.24 -9.84
CA GLY A 227 -4.13 12.99 -11.09
C GLY A 227 -2.88 13.76 -11.51
N ALA A 228 -3.10 14.87 -12.24
CA ALA A 228 -2.02 15.69 -12.81
C ALA A 228 -1.03 16.24 -11.78
N ALA A 229 -1.43 16.36 -10.50
CA ALA A 229 -0.56 16.83 -9.43
C ALA A 229 0.58 15.85 -9.11
N GLY A 230 0.40 14.56 -9.38
CA GLY A 230 1.38 13.51 -9.12
C GLY A 230 2.32 13.24 -10.29
N ILE A 231 1.95 13.59 -11.52
CA ILE A 231 2.74 13.28 -12.71
C ILE A 231 4.02 14.13 -12.71
N LEU A 232 5.17 13.46 -12.77
CA LEU A 232 6.47 14.09 -12.94
C LEU A 232 6.60 14.64 -14.36
N LYS A 233 7.00 15.90 -14.46
CA LYS A 233 7.31 16.51 -15.75
C LYS A 233 8.70 16.09 -16.23
N PRO A 234 8.96 16.09 -17.55
CA PRO A 234 10.26 15.73 -18.12
C PRO A 234 11.45 16.46 -17.49
N GLU A 235 11.27 17.71 -17.06
CA GLU A 235 12.32 18.52 -16.46
C GLU A 235 12.68 18.08 -15.03
N GLU A 236 11.72 17.50 -14.30
CA GLU A 236 11.91 17.00 -12.93
C GLU A 236 12.63 15.64 -12.90
N LEU A 237 12.53 14.86 -13.98
CA LEU A 237 13.24 13.58 -14.16
C LEU A 237 14.76 13.76 -14.31
N GLN A 238 15.22 14.93 -14.79
CA GLN A 238 16.64 15.22 -15.01
C GLN A 238 17.36 15.62 -13.71
N LEU A 239 16.65 16.16 -12.72
CA LEU A 239 17.21 16.61 -11.44
C LEU A 239 17.44 15.48 -10.42
N GLN A 240 16.89 14.28 -10.67
CA GLN A 240 17.05 13.12 -9.78
C GLN A 240 18.19 12.17 -10.20
N GLN A 241 18.91 12.47 -11.28
CA GLN A 241 20.14 11.75 -11.59
C GLN A 241 21.30 12.35 -10.77
N PRO A 242 22.12 11.54 -10.07
CA PRO A 242 23.30 12.07 -9.41
C PRO A 242 24.17 12.73 -10.47
N ARG A 243 24.53 14.01 -10.26
CA ARG A 243 25.53 14.69 -11.10
C ARG A 243 26.81 13.85 -10.99
N ARG A 244 27.20 13.24 -12.10
CA ARG A 244 28.47 12.51 -12.22
C ARG A 244 29.65 13.45 -12.06
#